data_AF-A0A426UB05-F1
#
_entry.id   AF-A0A426UB05-F1
#
_cell.length_a   1.000
_cell.length_b   1.000
_cell.length_c   1.000
_cell.angle_alpha   90.00
_cell.angle_beta   90.00
_cell.angle_gamma   90.00
#
_symmetry.space_group_name_H-M   'P 1'
#
loop_
_entity.id
_entity.type
_entity.pdbx_description
1 polymer ?
#
loop_
_entity_poly.entity_id
_entity_poly.type
_entity_poly.pdbx_seq_one_letter_code
_entity_poly.pdbx_strand_id
1 'polypeptide(L)'
;MAEMIPLTPADQATPQAVFTGGTCKLHPQTMCPAFGALRVLARLEGAQPAMITDAGCLYGLTFVTHFYAARKSIVAPALGTAELSSGKVQEAALAAIAEAAKEQHVTVIPVISLCVAETAGLAEELLPTEIDGKPVVLVRVPAYAIHSHPEAKDIALAAVMRRFIEPTVEQEAGALTLLGEVFPADPLILDAVLRKMGGRVMTTLPGRHVDELRLAGRAKAVAALHPFYRETVGLLRERGVAVISGAPVGAEGSAAWLRAIGSALELDEDRVEQVAQEEEATARGFLTSQPLKGATIMVSGYEGNEMLYARLLIEGGAHVPYISTSIGPNMLTAADEAWLKSHGTEAVIYRKAIEDDKAAMEHWTFDLVIGTTTLAAHAKELGIPAVYYTNMLSVRPLFLAGGMIASLSFVRELMNRKPLYTRMVDFFTEPTV
;
A
#
# COMPACT_ATOMS: atom_id res chain seq x y z
N MET A 1 24.06 38.09 -49.87
CA MET A 1 25.05 37.57 -48.91
C MET A 1 24.71 36.11 -48.69
N ALA A 2 25.60 35.19 -49.07
CA ALA A 2 25.38 33.76 -48.89
C ALA A 2 25.67 33.40 -47.43
N GLU A 3 24.68 32.81 -46.76
CA GLU A 3 24.76 32.42 -45.35
C GLU A 3 25.49 31.08 -45.26
N MET A 4 26.62 31.04 -44.53
CA MET A 4 27.35 29.80 -44.27
C MET A 4 26.62 29.01 -43.19
N ILE A 5 26.17 27.80 -43.54
CA ILE A 5 25.64 26.83 -42.57
C ILE A 5 26.83 26.05 -42.00
N PRO A 6 27.14 26.16 -40.69
CA PRO A 6 28.22 25.40 -40.09
C PRO A 6 27.82 23.92 -39.97
N LEU A 7 28.56 23.04 -40.65
CA LEU A 7 28.50 21.59 -40.44
C LEU A 7 29.46 21.22 -39.32
N THR A 8 29.04 21.40 -38.07
CA THR A 8 29.66 20.72 -36.94
C THR A 8 28.90 19.42 -36.70
N PRO A 9 29.55 18.25 -36.57
CA PRO A 9 28.87 17.05 -36.12
C PRO A 9 28.42 17.33 -34.69
N ALA A 10 27.12 17.52 -34.48
CA ALA A 10 26.55 17.35 -33.16
C ALA A 10 26.84 15.89 -32.75
N ASP A 11 27.37 15.68 -31.55
CA ASP A 11 27.35 14.37 -30.91
C ASP A 11 25.92 13.86 -31.02
N GLN A 12 25.71 12.88 -31.89
CA GLN A 12 24.43 12.20 -32.03
C GLN A 12 24.26 11.31 -30.81
N ALA A 13 23.91 11.92 -29.67
CA ALA A 13 23.15 11.21 -28.67
C ALA A 13 21.85 10.80 -29.37
N THR A 14 21.78 9.55 -29.81
CA THR A 14 20.52 8.93 -30.26
C THR A 14 19.46 9.29 -29.22
N PRO A 15 18.34 9.92 -29.58
CA PRO A 15 17.28 10.19 -28.63
C PRO A 15 16.93 8.86 -27.96
N GLN A 16 17.06 8.79 -26.63
CA GLN A 16 16.68 7.60 -25.89
C GLN A 16 15.22 7.29 -26.28
N ALA A 17 14.97 6.06 -26.73
CA ALA A 17 13.65 5.69 -27.20
C ALA A 17 12.63 5.98 -26.09
N VAL A 18 11.46 6.54 -26.42
CA VAL A 18 10.43 6.75 -25.40
C VAL A 18 10.03 5.38 -24.85
N PHE A 19 10.05 5.22 -23.53
CA PHE A 19 9.66 3.97 -22.90
C PHE A 19 8.24 3.57 -23.32
N THR A 20 8.09 2.36 -23.83
CA THR A 20 6.79 1.73 -24.06
C THR A 20 6.66 0.53 -23.14
N GLY A 21 5.54 0.45 -22.42
CA GLY A 21 5.23 -0.69 -21.57
C GLY A 21 5.13 -2.01 -22.35
N GLY A 22 5.00 -3.12 -21.62
CA GLY A 22 4.92 -4.44 -22.22
C GLY A 22 3.71 -4.56 -23.16
N THR A 23 3.93 -5.07 -24.37
CA THR A 23 2.90 -5.13 -25.43
C THR A 23 1.78 -6.14 -25.13
N CYS A 24 2.01 -7.10 -24.23
CA CYS A 24 1.05 -8.12 -23.84
C CYS A 24 0.98 -8.24 -22.31
N LYS A 25 -0.01 -7.58 -21.69
CA LYS A 25 -0.16 -7.53 -20.22
C LYS A 25 -0.91 -8.75 -19.69
N LEU A 26 -0.25 -9.91 -19.66
CA LEU A 26 -0.88 -11.17 -19.28
C LEU A 26 -0.75 -11.50 -17.79
N HIS A 27 0.32 -11.01 -17.14
CA HIS A 27 0.65 -11.41 -15.77
C HIS A 27 0.59 -10.21 -14.82
N PRO A 28 -0.63 -9.78 -14.40
CA PRO A 28 -0.79 -8.65 -13.50
C PRO A 28 0.00 -8.89 -12.21
N GLN A 29 0.73 -7.87 -11.77
CA GLN A 29 1.54 -7.96 -10.57
C GLN A 29 0.76 -7.48 -9.35
N THR A 30 -0.20 -8.29 -8.92
CA THR A 30 -0.96 -8.08 -7.68
C THR A 30 -1.41 -9.41 -7.11
N MET A 31 -1.64 -9.44 -5.80
CA MET A 31 -2.42 -10.50 -5.15
C MET A 31 -3.93 -10.30 -5.40
N CYS A 32 -4.68 -11.38 -5.18
CA CYS A 32 -6.15 -11.37 -5.20
C CYS A 32 -6.73 -10.37 -4.18
N PRO A 33 -7.81 -9.62 -4.49
CA PRO A 33 -8.50 -8.74 -3.54
C PRO A 33 -8.89 -9.40 -2.21
N ALA A 34 -9.25 -10.67 -2.24
CA ALA A 34 -9.55 -11.46 -1.06
C ALA A 34 -8.40 -11.45 -0.04
N PHE A 35 -7.15 -11.45 -0.52
CA PHE A 35 -5.96 -11.32 0.33
C PHE A 35 -6.00 -10.01 1.12
N GLY A 36 -6.30 -8.89 0.46
CA GLY A 36 -6.37 -7.58 1.09
C GLY A 36 -7.49 -7.48 2.11
N ALA A 37 -8.71 -7.88 1.72
CA ALA A 37 -9.87 -7.86 2.60
C ALA A 37 -9.66 -8.74 3.84
N LEU A 38 -9.23 -9.99 3.64
CA LEU A 38 -8.99 -10.92 4.75
C LEU A 38 -7.85 -10.44 5.65
N ARG A 39 -6.77 -9.90 5.08
CA ARG A 39 -5.65 -9.35 5.84
C ARG A 39 -6.09 -8.21 6.77
N VAL A 40 -7.02 -7.37 6.37
CA VAL A 40 -7.58 -6.33 7.25
C VAL A 40 -8.53 -6.94 8.28
N LEU A 41 -9.55 -7.66 7.81
CA LEU A 41 -10.68 -8.06 8.64
C LEU A 41 -10.35 -9.16 9.65
N ALA A 42 -9.44 -10.08 9.31
CA ALA A 42 -9.04 -11.14 10.23
C ALA A 42 -8.23 -10.59 11.42
N ARG A 43 -7.51 -9.47 11.26
CA ARG A 43 -6.72 -8.84 12.34
C ARG A 43 -7.53 -7.96 13.28
N LEU A 44 -8.75 -7.57 12.90
CA LEU A 44 -9.64 -6.80 13.76
C LEU A 44 -10.27 -7.71 14.82
N GLU A 45 -9.80 -7.64 16.05
CA GLU A 45 -10.47 -8.22 17.22
C GLU A 45 -11.93 -7.72 17.29
N GLY A 46 -12.86 -8.65 17.57
CA GLY A 46 -14.30 -8.41 17.45
C GLY A 46 -14.90 -8.73 16.07
N ALA A 47 -14.10 -8.96 15.02
CA ALA A 47 -14.58 -9.42 13.72
C ALA A 47 -14.28 -10.92 13.49
N GLN A 48 -15.28 -11.68 13.00
CA GLN A 48 -15.09 -13.06 12.52
C GLN A 48 -15.53 -13.14 11.05
N PRO A 49 -14.58 -13.11 10.10
CA PRO A 49 -14.90 -13.19 8.67
C PRO A 49 -15.55 -14.53 8.30
N ALA A 50 -16.66 -14.46 7.58
CA ALA A 50 -17.27 -15.56 6.86
C ALA A 50 -16.95 -15.39 5.36
N MET A 51 -16.07 -16.21 4.82
CA MET A 51 -15.67 -16.14 3.41
C MET A 51 -16.57 -17.03 2.56
N ILE A 52 -17.27 -16.45 1.59
CA ILE A 52 -18.12 -17.21 0.68
C ILE A 52 -17.33 -17.48 -0.60
N THR A 53 -16.78 -18.69 -0.68
CA THR A 53 -15.86 -19.06 -1.75
C THR A 53 -15.74 -20.57 -1.90
N ASP A 54 -15.02 -21.01 -2.94
CA ASP A 54 -14.68 -22.41 -3.19
C ASP A 54 -13.44 -22.86 -2.42
N ALA A 55 -13.25 -24.18 -2.36
CA ALA A 55 -12.13 -24.79 -1.64
C ALA A 55 -10.74 -24.36 -2.14
N GLY A 56 -10.59 -24.03 -3.43
CA GLY A 56 -9.32 -23.60 -4.02
C GLY A 56 -8.90 -22.22 -3.54
N CYS A 57 -9.81 -21.25 -3.63
CA CYS A 57 -9.59 -19.91 -3.08
C CYS A 57 -9.35 -19.96 -1.56
N LEU A 58 -10.15 -20.75 -0.83
CA LEU A 58 -10.00 -20.92 0.61
C LEU A 58 -8.60 -21.44 0.97
N TYR A 59 -8.16 -22.54 0.34
CA TYR A 59 -6.82 -23.09 0.55
C TYR A 59 -5.73 -22.05 0.30
N GLY A 60 -5.81 -21.35 -0.84
CA GLY A 60 -4.85 -20.31 -1.23
C GLY A 60 -4.83 -19.08 -0.33
N LEU A 61 -5.84 -18.87 0.52
CA LEU A 61 -5.93 -17.73 1.45
C LEU A 61 -5.63 -18.11 2.90
N THR A 62 -5.57 -19.40 3.24
CA THR A 62 -5.22 -19.85 4.59
C THR A 62 -3.87 -19.28 5.05
N PHE A 63 -2.89 -19.12 4.16
CA PHE A 63 -1.59 -18.55 4.53
C PHE A 63 -1.72 -17.13 5.11
N VAL A 64 -2.75 -16.36 4.76
CA VAL A 64 -2.97 -15.01 5.31
C VAL A 64 -3.15 -15.07 6.81
N THR A 65 -3.96 -16.00 7.31
CA THR A 65 -4.22 -16.12 8.75
C THR A 65 -3.04 -16.73 9.51
N HIS A 66 -2.19 -17.51 8.84
CA HIS A 66 -0.99 -18.11 9.43
C HIS A 66 0.20 -17.15 9.45
N PHE A 67 0.49 -16.43 8.36
CA PHE A 67 1.69 -15.61 8.22
C PHE A 67 1.50 -14.15 8.62
N TYR A 68 0.31 -13.57 8.41
CA TYR A 68 0.05 -12.16 8.71
C TYR A 68 -0.59 -11.95 10.10
N ALA A 69 -0.29 -12.85 11.03
CA ALA A 69 -0.58 -12.72 12.46
C ALA A 69 -2.06 -12.47 12.83
N ALA A 70 -3.01 -12.88 11.97
CA ALA A 70 -4.43 -12.73 12.30
C ALA A 70 -4.89 -13.71 13.41
N ARG A 71 -4.18 -14.84 13.59
CA ARG A 71 -4.46 -15.86 14.63
C ARG A 71 -5.95 -16.27 14.72
N LYS A 72 -6.66 -16.28 13.60
CA LYS A 72 -8.08 -16.66 13.50
C LYS A 72 -8.31 -17.69 12.41
N SER A 73 -9.28 -18.55 12.64
CA SER A 73 -9.81 -19.46 11.63
C SER A 73 -10.61 -18.70 10.58
N ILE A 74 -10.52 -19.16 9.33
CA ILE A 74 -11.40 -18.69 8.25
C ILE A 74 -12.64 -19.58 8.29
N VAL A 75 -13.82 -18.98 8.48
CA VAL A 75 -15.09 -19.70 8.33
C VAL A 75 -15.52 -19.59 6.89
N ALA A 76 -15.71 -20.70 6.21
CA ALA A 76 -16.10 -20.73 4.81
C ALA A 76 -16.93 -21.99 4.49
N PRO A 77 -17.89 -21.91 3.57
CA PRO A 77 -18.54 -23.11 3.04
C PRO A 77 -17.56 -23.88 2.15
N ALA A 78 -17.73 -25.20 2.09
CA ALA A 78 -16.99 -26.06 1.17
C ALA A 78 -17.67 -26.08 -0.21
N LEU A 79 -17.66 -24.96 -0.93
CA LEU A 79 -18.25 -24.91 -2.26
C LEU A 79 -17.35 -25.66 -3.27
N GLY A 80 -17.85 -26.80 -3.77
CA GLY A 80 -17.30 -27.50 -4.93
C GLY A 80 -18.24 -27.44 -6.13
N THR A 81 -17.93 -28.21 -7.18
CA THR A 81 -18.73 -28.22 -8.41
C THR A 81 -20.18 -28.61 -8.18
N ALA A 82 -20.44 -29.57 -7.29
CA ALA A 82 -21.79 -30.06 -7.01
C ALA A 82 -22.63 -28.99 -6.29
N GLU A 83 -22.06 -28.33 -5.29
CA GLU A 83 -22.71 -27.28 -4.50
C GLU A 83 -23.05 -26.07 -5.38
N LEU A 84 -22.09 -25.63 -6.19
CA LEU A 84 -22.26 -24.50 -7.11
C LEU A 84 -23.32 -24.80 -8.19
N SER A 85 -23.29 -25.99 -8.79
CA SER A 85 -24.27 -26.38 -9.82
C SER A 85 -25.67 -26.58 -9.26
N SER A 86 -25.79 -26.85 -7.96
CA SER A 86 -27.08 -27.00 -7.27
C SER A 86 -27.74 -25.67 -6.90
N GLY A 87 -27.07 -24.53 -7.12
CA GLY A 87 -27.60 -23.20 -6.80
C GLY A 87 -27.62 -22.86 -5.31
N LYS A 88 -26.95 -23.65 -4.46
CA LYS A 88 -27.03 -23.55 -2.99
C LYS A 88 -26.06 -22.56 -2.36
N VAL A 89 -25.63 -21.55 -3.10
CA VAL A 89 -24.65 -20.56 -2.61
C VAL A 89 -25.24 -19.72 -1.48
N GLN A 90 -26.55 -19.43 -1.55
CA GLN A 90 -27.24 -18.69 -0.49
C GLN A 90 -27.26 -19.46 0.83
N GLU A 91 -27.72 -20.72 0.81
CA GLU A 91 -27.79 -21.57 2.00
C GLU A 91 -26.40 -21.84 2.59
N ALA A 92 -25.39 -22.01 1.73
CA ALA A 92 -24.01 -22.16 2.14
C ALA A 92 -23.48 -20.89 2.83
N ALA A 93 -23.83 -19.71 2.33
CA ALA A 93 -23.47 -18.44 2.95
C ALA A 93 -24.14 -18.27 4.33
N LEU A 94 -25.44 -18.59 4.43
CA LEU A 94 -26.17 -18.55 5.69
C LEU A 94 -25.57 -19.51 6.74
N ALA A 95 -25.17 -20.72 6.31
CA ALA A 95 -24.51 -21.67 7.19
C ALA A 95 -23.14 -21.18 7.67
N ALA A 96 -22.34 -20.56 6.79
CA ALA A 96 -21.06 -19.97 7.16
C ALA A 96 -21.22 -18.78 8.13
N ILE A 97 -22.23 -17.94 7.92
CA ILE A 97 -22.56 -16.83 8.84
C ILE A 97 -22.97 -17.38 10.22
N ALA A 98 -23.83 -18.39 10.25
CA ALA A 98 -24.26 -19.03 11.50
C ALA A 98 -23.09 -19.69 12.25
N GLU A 99 -22.13 -20.29 11.53
CA GLU A 99 -20.92 -20.84 12.15
C GLU A 99 -20.01 -19.73 12.69
N ALA A 100 -19.79 -18.66 11.92
CA ALA A 100 -19.02 -17.49 12.37
C ALA A 100 -19.63 -16.83 13.61
N ALA A 101 -20.96 -16.87 13.74
CA ALA A 101 -21.67 -16.34 14.89
C ALA A 101 -21.41 -17.12 16.19
N LYS A 102 -20.94 -18.37 16.14
CA LYS A 102 -20.63 -19.17 17.34
C LYS A 102 -19.34 -18.74 18.04
N GLU A 103 -18.46 -18.04 17.32
CA GLU A 103 -17.18 -17.60 17.86
C GLU A 103 -17.38 -16.59 19.00
N GLN A 104 -16.58 -16.76 20.05
CA GLN A 104 -16.67 -15.95 21.26
C GLN A 104 -16.02 -14.59 21.03
N HIS A 105 -16.47 -13.56 21.75
CA HIS A 105 -15.92 -12.19 21.66
C HIS A 105 -16.01 -11.55 20.26
N VAL A 106 -16.95 -12.03 19.43
CA VAL A 106 -17.27 -11.44 18.12
C VAL A 106 -18.43 -10.46 18.25
N THR A 107 -18.27 -9.30 17.63
CA THR A 107 -19.25 -8.20 17.57
C THR A 107 -19.63 -7.82 16.14
N VAL A 108 -19.01 -8.40 15.11
CA VAL A 108 -19.39 -8.22 13.70
C VAL A 108 -18.97 -9.42 12.87
N ILE A 109 -19.77 -9.77 11.87
CA ILE A 109 -19.51 -10.85 10.92
C ILE A 109 -19.37 -10.24 9.51
N PRO A 110 -18.14 -9.96 9.05
CA PRO A 110 -17.90 -9.58 7.67
C PRO A 110 -18.09 -10.78 6.74
N VAL A 111 -19.03 -10.69 5.81
CA VAL A 111 -19.29 -11.71 4.78
C VAL A 111 -18.44 -11.35 3.56
N ILE A 112 -17.27 -11.97 3.43
CA ILE A 112 -16.35 -11.70 2.31
C ILE A 112 -16.80 -12.54 1.11
N SER A 113 -17.43 -11.88 0.13
CA SER A 113 -17.90 -12.52 -1.11
C SER A 113 -16.83 -12.44 -2.20
N LEU A 114 -16.46 -13.60 -2.76
CA LEU A 114 -15.42 -13.73 -3.78
C LEU A 114 -15.99 -14.03 -5.18
N CYS A 115 -15.13 -14.13 -6.19
CA CYS A 115 -15.50 -14.33 -7.59
C CYS A 115 -16.57 -15.39 -7.79
N VAL A 116 -16.40 -16.56 -7.18
CA VAL A 116 -17.30 -17.70 -7.35
C VAL A 116 -18.68 -17.41 -6.76
N ALA A 117 -18.74 -16.80 -5.57
CA ALA A 117 -20.01 -16.48 -4.91
C ALA A 117 -20.78 -15.40 -5.67
N GLU A 118 -20.08 -14.35 -6.13
CA GLU A 118 -20.69 -13.29 -6.94
C GLU A 118 -21.18 -13.82 -8.29
N THR A 119 -20.38 -14.63 -8.99
CA THR A 119 -20.79 -15.22 -10.27
C THR A 119 -21.94 -16.22 -10.12
N ALA A 120 -22.00 -16.94 -9.01
CA ALA A 120 -23.09 -17.85 -8.70
C ALA A 120 -24.37 -17.16 -8.19
N GLY A 121 -24.35 -15.83 -8.05
CA GLY A 121 -25.53 -15.03 -7.73
C GLY A 121 -25.86 -14.95 -6.24
N LEU A 122 -24.87 -14.85 -5.36
CA LEU A 122 -25.11 -14.52 -3.94
C LEU A 122 -25.93 -13.22 -3.83
N ALA A 123 -27.12 -13.31 -3.24
CA ALA A 123 -28.07 -12.21 -3.12
C ALA A 123 -27.92 -11.52 -1.76
N GLU A 124 -27.63 -10.21 -1.78
CA GLU A 124 -27.41 -9.41 -0.58
C GLU A 124 -28.69 -9.29 0.26
N GLU A 125 -29.83 -9.11 -0.40
CA GLU A 125 -31.16 -8.98 0.19
C GLU A 125 -31.62 -10.23 0.94
N LEU A 126 -30.99 -11.38 0.68
CA LEU A 126 -31.27 -12.65 1.35
C LEU A 126 -30.28 -12.95 2.50
N LEU A 127 -29.26 -12.11 2.70
CA LEU A 127 -28.38 -12.21 3.86
C LEU A 127 -29.05 -11.55 5.07
N PRO A 128 -28.94 -12.14 6.28
CA PRO A 128 -29.38 -11.46 7.49
C PRO A 128 -28.57 -10.18 7.66
N THR A 129 -29.19 -9.13 8.18
CA THR A 129 -28.49 -7.89 8.57
C THR A 129 -27.86 -8.03 9.96
N GLU A 130 -28.31 -8.99 10.76
CA GLU A 130 -27.85 -9.28 12.12
C GLU A 130 -28.11 -10.75 12.48
N ILE A 131 -27.25 -11.34 13.33
CA ILE A 131 -27.43 -12.66 13.95
C ILE A 131 -26.88 -12.64 15.38
N ASP A 132 -27.65 -13.12 16.36
CA ASP A 132 -27.27 -13.10 17.79
C ASP A 132 -26.79 -11.72 18.30
N GLY A 133 -27.40 -10.63 17.82
CA GLY A 133 -27.01 -9.25 18.15
C GLY A 133 -25.74 -8.76 17.44
N LYS A 134 -25.17 -9.55 16.54
CA LYS A 134 -23.95 -9.25 15.78
C LYS A 134 -24.32 -8.79 14.37
N PRO A 135 -23.99 -7.55 13.96
CA PRO A 135 -24.21 -7.11 12.59
C PRO A 135 -23.47 -7.99 11.59
N VAL A 136 -24.14 -8.26 10.48
CA VAL A 136 -23.62 -9.01 9.33
C VAL A 136 -23.39 -8.00 8.20
N VAL A 137 -22.15 -7.93 7.71
CA VAL A 137 -21.74 -6.90 6.75
C VAL A 137 -21.19 -7.55 5.49
N LEU A 138 -21.87 -7.39 4.35
CA LEU A 138 -21.38 -7.88 3.07
C LEU A 138 -20.15 -7.06 2.61
N VAL A 139 -19.08 -7.77 2.24
CA VAL A 139 -17.83 -7.23 1.71
C VAL A 139 -17.57 -7.88 0.36
N ARG A 140 -17.93 -7.20 -0.73
CA ARG A 140 -17.78 -7.68 -2.11
C ARG A 140 -16.38 -7.38 -2.64
N VAL A 141 -15.57 -8.41 -2.86
CA VAL A 141 -14.21 -8.27 -3.40
C VAL A 141 -13.88 -9.31 -4.49
N PRO A 142 -14.72 -9.47 -5.53
CA PRO A 142 -14.37 -10.34 -6.65
C PRO A 142 -13.17 -9.77 -7.43
N ALA A 143 -12.21 -10.62 -7.77
CA ALA A 143 -10.97 -10.26 -8.46
C ALA A 143 -11.16 -9.64 -9.85
N TYR A 144 -12.29 -9.93 -10.51
CA TYR A 144 -12.60 -9.32 -11.81
C TYR A 144 -13.09 -7.88 -11.69
N ALA A 145 -13.57 -7.44 -10.51
CA ALA A 145 -14.07 -6.07 -10.29
C ALA A 145 -13.07 -5.22 -9.50
N ILE A 146 -12.38 -5.83 -8.52
CA ILE A 146 -11.38 -5.14 -7.71
C ILE A 146 -10.01 -5.54 -8.24
N HIS A 147 -9.31 -4.61 -8.87
CA HIS A 147 -8.10 -4.93 -9.63
C HIS A 147 -6.82 -4.98 -8.79
N SER A 148 -6.89 -4.72 -7.48
CA SER A 148 -5.73 -4.85 -6.59
C SER A 148 -6.12 -5.19 -5.15
N HIS A 149 -5.22 -5.87 -4.46
CA HIS A 149 -5.43 -6.16 -3.05
C HIS A 149 -5.32 -4.94 -2.11
N PRO A 150 -4.51 -3.88 -2.34
CA PRO A 150 -4.53 -2.70 -1.48
C PRO A 150 -5.89 -1.98 -1.51
N GLU A 151 -6.50 -1.83 -2.69
CA GLU A 151 -7.84 -1.24 -2.79
C GLU A 151 -8.91 -2.09 -2.10
N ALA A 152 -8.75 -3.41 -2.11
CA ALA A 152 -9.63 -4.30 -1.35
C ALA A 152 -9.49 -4.12 0.17
N LYS A 153 -8.33 -3.69 0.67
CA LYS A 153 -8.15 -3.32 2.09
C LYS A 153 -9.06 -2.14 2.45
N ASP A 154 -9.12 -1.14 1.58
CA ASP A 154 -9.97 0.05 1.76
C ASP A 154 -11.45 -0.30 1.68
N ILE A 155 -11.88 -1.04 0.66
CA ILE A 155 -13.27 -1.49 0.52
C ILE A 155 -13.73 -2.28 1.75
N ALA A 156 -12.90 -3.22 2.21
CA ALA A 156 -13.22 -4.05 3.37
C ALA A 156 -13.30 -3.22 4.66
N LEU A 157 -12.35 -2.31 4.87
CA LEU A 157 -12.34 -1.42 6.03
C LEU A 157 -13.57 -0.52 6.03
N ALA A 158 -13.85 0.16 4.91
CA ALA A 158 -14.97 1.09 4.78
C ALA A 158 -16.32 0.40 4.97
N ALA A 159 -16.50 -0.80 4.41
CA ALA A 159 -17.73 -1.59 4.54
C ALA A 159 -18.06 -1.87 6.02
N VAL A 160 -17.08 -2.37 6.78
CA VAL A 160 -17.28 -2.66 8.21
C VAL A 160 -17.38 -1.38 9.03
N MET A 161 -16.51 -0.40 8.77
CA MET A 161 -16.48 0.87 9.50
C MET A 161 -17.80 1.63 9.40
N ARG A 162 -18.51 1.57 8.26
CA ARG A 162 -19.82 2.21 8.08
C ARG A 162 -20.85 1.79 9.13
N ARG A 163 -20.74 0.57 9.68
CA ARG A 163 -21.64 0.05 10.72
C ARG A 163 -21.35 0.60 12.12
N PHE A 164 -20.13 1.07 12.34
CA PHE A 164 -19.60 1.49 13.63
C PHE A 164 -19.46 3.00 13.79
N ILE A 165 -19.21 3.71 12.70
CA ILE A 165 -19.10 5.17 12.76
C ILE A 165 -20.48 5.82 12.94
N GLU A 166 -20.63 6.61 13.99
CA GLU A 166 -21.87 7.33 14.25
C GLU A 166 -22.13 8.38 13.17
N PRO A 167 -23.38 8.59 12.72
CA PRO A 167 -23.70 9.63 11.73
C PRO A 167 -23.34 11.04 12.17
N THR A 168 -23.44 11.31 13.47
CA THR A 168 -23.11 12.60 14.08
C THR A 168 -22.38 12.33 15.37
N VAL A 169 -21.15 12.82 15.47
CA VAL A 169 -20.35 12.73 16.68
C VAL A 169 -19.55 14.00 16.84
N GLU A 170 -19.42 14.47 18.08
CA GLU A 170 -18.56 15.61 18.37
C GLU A 170 -17.10 15.26 18.12
N GLN A 171 -16.43 16.07 17.32
CA GLN A 171 -15.02 15.90 17.00
C GLN A 171 -14.16 16.53 18.09
N GLU A 172 -13.13 15.81 18.51
CA GLU A 172 -12.21 16.27 19.53
C GLU A 172 -11.11 17.16 18.92
N ALA A 173 -10.92 18.35 19.51
CA ALA A 173 -9.83 19.24 19.13
C ALA A 173 -8.46 18.55 19.29
N GLY A 174 -7.55 18.79 18.34
CA GLY A 174 -6.21 18.21 18.36
C GLY A 174 -6.12 16.69 18.11
N ALA A 175 -7.23 16.01 17.79
CA ALA A 175 -7.26 14.57 17.54
C ALA A 175 -7.12 14.21 16.06
N LEU A 176 -6.16 13.34 15.73
CA LEU A 176 -5.89 12.83 14.39
C LEU A 176 -6.17 11.32 14.28
N THR A 177 -6.85 10.90 13.23
CA THR A 177 -6.87 9.49 12.81
C THR A 177 -5.80 9.27 11.75
N LEU A 178 -4.95 8.27 11.94
CA LEU A 178 -4.03 7.80 10.89
C LEU A 178 -4.70 6.70 10.07
N LEU A 179 -4.54 6.72 8.76
CA LEU A 179 -5.15 5.74 7.86
C LEU A 179 -4.10 5.15 6.93
N GLY A 180 -3.71 3.91 7.20
CA GLY A 180 -2.70 3.17 6.46
C GLY A 180 -2.25 1.94 7.22
N GLU A 181 -2.11 0.81 6.52
CA GLU A 181 -1.47 -0.37 7.08
C GLU A 181 0.05 -0.20 7.11
N VAL A 182 0.55 0.46 8.15
CA VAL A 182 1.96 0.88 8.28
C VAL A 182 2.71 0.03 9.32
N PHE A 183 4.03 0.19 9.41
CA PHE A 183 4.82 -0.57 10.38
C PHE A 183 4.47 -0.14 11.82
N PRO A 184 4.40 -1.06 12.82
CA PRO A 184 3.89 -0.70 14.16
C PRO A 184 4.62 0.44 14.89
N ALA A 185 5.88 0.71 14.56
CA ALA A 185 6.62 1.84 15.13
C ALA A 185 6.21 3.19 14.53
N ASP A 186 5.74 3.22 13.28
CA ASP A 186 5.38 4.46 12.57
C ASP A 186 4.30 5.26 13.32
N PRO A 187 3.14 4.68 13.72
CA PRO A 187 2.13 5.41 14.47
C PRO A 187 2.62 5.95 15.82
N LEU A 188 3.52 5.22 16.50
CA LEU A 188 4.07 5.63 17.79
C LEU A 188 4.98 6.85 17.64
N ILE A 189 5.82 6.85 16.59
CA ILE A 189 6.71 7.98 16.28
C ILE A 189 5.87 9.19 15.85
N LEU A 190 4.86 8.99 15.00
CA LEU A 190 3.95 10.06 14.57
C LEU A 190 3.18 10.66 15.74
N ASP A 191 2.65 9.85 16.68
CA ASP A 191 2.00 10.35 17.89
C ASP A 191 2.97 11.17 18.77
N ALA A 192 4.21 10.71 18.93
CA ALA A 192 5.22 11.42 19.71
C ALA A 192 5.55 12.80 19.12
N VAL A 193 5.66 12.91 17.79
CA VAL A 193 5.86 14.20 17.10
C VAL A 193 4.62 15.08 17.23
N LEU A 194 3.43 14.52 17.01
CA LEU A 194 2.19 15.27 17.08
C LEU A 194 1.91 15.83 18.48
N ARG A 195 2.28 15.11 19.54
CA ARG A 195 2.22 15.59 20.93
C ARG A 195 3.07 16.83 21.17
N LYS A 196 4.21 16.97 20.51
CA LYS A 196 5.05 18.18 20.61
C LYS A 196 4.35 19.41 20.01
N MET A 197 3.55 19.20 18.96
CA MET A 197 2.74 20.25 18.32
C MET A 197 1.47 20.59 19.13
N GLY A 198 1.11 19.77 20.13
CA GLY A 198 -0.10 19.93 20.92
C GLY A 198 -1.30 19.08 20.46
N GLY A 199 -1.11 18.19 19.49
CA GLY A 199 -2.12 17.21 19.05
C GLY A 199 -1.89 15.81 19.62
N ARG A 200 -2.66 14.84 19.15
CA ARG A 200 -2.47 13.41 19.42
C ARG A 200 -3.06 12.53 18.33
N VAL A 201 -2.49 11.34 18.15
CA VAL A 201 -3.14 10.28 17.40
C VAL A 201 -4.26 9.70 18.27
N MET A 202 -5.48 9.74 17.76
CA MET A 202 -6.65 9.15 18.41
C MET A 202 -6.73 7.66 18.14
N THR A 203 -6.53 7.27 16.88
CA THR A 203 -6.53 5.88 16.44
C THR A 203 -5.78 5.75 15.12
N THR A 204 -5.35 4.52 14.80
CA THR A 204 -4.75 4.16 13.52
C THR A 204 -5.59 3.09 12.86
N LEU A 205 -5.97 3.29 11.61
CA LEU A 205 -6.77 2.37 10.83
C LEU A 205 -5.95 1.71 9.71
N PRO A 206 -6.10 0.39 9.45
CA PRO A 206 -6.88 -0.57 10.25
C PRO A 206 -6.34 -0.74 11.68
N GLY A 207 -7.24 -0.70 12.65
CA GLY A 207 -6.93 -0.84 14.07
C GLY A 207 -6.80 -2.29 14.52
N ARG A 208 -6.60 -2.50 15.82
CA ARG A 208 -6.55 -3.84 16.42
C ARG A 208 -7.91 -4.35 16.83
N HIS A 209 -8.80 -3.47 17.27
CA HIS A 209 -10.15 -3.81 17.71
C HIS A 209 -11.21 -3.03 16.91
N VAL A 210 -12.40 -3.61 16.70
CA VAL A 210 -13.49 -2.92 15.98
C VAL A 210 -13.95 -1.63 16.67
N ASP A 211 -13.72 -1.49 17.97
CA ASP A 211 -14.06 -0.27 18.72
C ASP A 211 -13.25 0.94 18.23
N GLU A 212 -12.06 0.73 17.70
CA GLU A 212 -11.24 1.77 17.09
C GLU A 212 -11.88 2.38 15.84
N LEU A 213 -12.76 1.63 15.15
CA LEU A 213 -13.53 2.14 14.01
C LEU A 213 -14.54 3.21 14.45
N ARG A 214 -15.07 3.11 15.68
CA ARG A 214 -15.96 4.13 16.25
C ARG A 214 -15.19 5.41 16.57
N LEU A 215 -13.98 5.27 17.11
CA LEU A 215 -13.12 6.40 17.46
C LEU A 215 -12.75 7.24 16.25
N ALA A 216 -12.57 6.62 15.07
CA ALA A 216 -12.12 7.33 13.88
C ALA A 216 -13.02 8.51 13.47
N GLY A 217 -14.33 8.42 13.70
CA GLY A 217 -15.27 9.52 13.42
C GLY A 217 -15.19 10.70 14.38
N ARG A 218 -14.59 10.53 15.57
CA ARG A 218 -14.38 11.57 16.59
C ARG A 218 -13.12 12.39 16.36
N ALA A 219 -12.27 12.01 15.41
CA ALA A 219 -11.10 12.80 15.08
C ALA A 219 -11.50 14.06 14.31
N LYS A 220 -10.78 15.16 14.55
CA LYS A 220 -10.94 16.41 13.79
C LYS A 220 -10.48 16.22 12.34
N ALA A 221 -9.42 15.43 12.14
CA ALA A 221 -8.88 15.13 10.82
C ALA A 221 -8.45 13.66 10.68
N VAL A 222 -8.37 13.21 9.43
CA VAL A 222 -7.76 11.94 9.03
C VAL A 222 -6.60 12.19 8.07
N ALA A 223 -5.46 11.53 8.32
CA ALA A 223 -4.32 11.53 7.41
C ALA A 223 -4.20 10.17 6.72
N ALA A 224 -4.41 10.15 5.40
CA ALA A 224 -4.27 8.95 4.58
C ALA A 224 -2.80 8.73 4.20
N LEU A 225 -2.12 7.89 4.99
CA LEU A 225 -0.70 7.56 4.83
C LEU A 225 -0.41 6.70 3.61
N HIS A 226 -1.42 5.95 3.13
CA HIS A 226 -1.34 5.19 1.88
C HIS A 226 -2.33 5.73 0.84
N PRO A 227 -1.91 5.92 -0.42
CA PRO A 227 -2.65 6.68 -1.43
C PRO A 227 -3.71 5.85 -2.18
N PHE A 228 -4.38 4.93 -1.50
CA PHE A 228 -5.45 4.09 -2.07
C PHE A 228 -6.70 4.00 -1.20
N TYR A 229 -6.71 4.61 -0.01
CA TYR A 229 -7.88 4.64 0.86
C TYR A 229 -8.90 5.70 0.42
N ARG A 230 -9.73 5.38 -0.58
CA ARG A 230 -10.73 6.29 -1.13
C ARG A 230 -12.06 6.20 -0.41
N GLU A 231 -12.56 4.99 -0.19
CA GLU A 231 -13.85 4.71 0.42
C GLU A 231 -13.85 5.10 1.89
N THR A 232 -12.79 4.75 2.62
CA THR A 232 -12.65 5.07 4.05
C THR A 232 -12.52 6.58 4.27
N VAL A 233 -11.75 7.27 3.42
CA VAL A 233 -11.64 8.74 3.45
C VAL A 233 -12.97 9.40 3.10
N GLY A 234 -13.68 8.89 2.08
CA GLY A 234 -15.01 9.36 1.71
C GLY A 234 -15.99 9.26 2.87
N LEU A 235 -16.03 8.10 3.52
CA LEU A 235 -16.87 7.85 4.70
C LEU A 235 -16.57 8.83 5.84
N LEU A 236 -15.30 9.08 6.15
CA LEU A 236 -14.91 10.03 7.20
C LEU A 236 -15.26 11.47 6.83
N ARG A 237 -15.09 11.85 5.56
CA ARG A 237 -15.49 13.16 5.05
C ARG A 237 -17.00 13.39 5.14
N GLU A 238 -17.81 12.36 4.87
CA GLU A 238 -19.27 12.40 5.07
C GLU A 238 -19.66 12.65 6.54
N ARG A 239 -18.75 12.38 7.48
CA ARG A 239 -18.92 12.66 8.92
C ARG A 239 -18.28 13.98 9.35
N GLY A 240 -17.88 14.82 8.40
CA GLY A 240 -17.27 16.12 8.63
C GLY A 240 -15.80 16.06 9.06
N VAL A 241 -15.16 14.89 9.02
CA VAL A 241 -13.73 14.77 9.38
C VAL A 241 -12.89 15.38 8.26
N ALA A 242 -12.00 16.32 8.61
CA ALA A 242 -11.11 16.93 7.64
C ALA A 242 -10.14 15.89 7.06
N VAL A 243 -9.77 16.03 5.79
CA VAL A 243 -8.90 15.07 5.10
C VAL A 243 -7.57 15.72 4.79
N ILE A 244 -6.50 15.12 5.30
CA ILE A 244 -5.12 15.49 4.99
C ILE A 244 -4.57 14.48 3.98
N SER A 245 -4.14 14.99 2.84
CA SER A 245 -3.52 14.21 1.77
C SER A 245 -2.01 14.08 1.95
N GLY A 246 -1.44 13.02 1.39
CA GLY A 246 0.00 12.77 1.41
C GLY A 246 0.49 12.11 2.69
N ALA A 247 1.78 11.79 2.70
CA ALA A 247 2.44 11.13 3.82
C ALA A 247 3.74 11.87 4.19
N PRO A 248 4.21 11.76 5.45
CA PRO A 248 5.43 12.42 5.91
C PRO A 248 6.67 11.65 5.45
N VAL A 249 6.99 11.79 4.17
CA VAL A 249 8.18 11.21 3.53
C VAL A 249 9.05 12.31 2.95
N GLY A 250 10.36 12.15 3.15
CA GLY A 250 11.35 13.11 2.70
C GLY A 250 11.46 14.32 3.63
N ALA A 251 12.46 15.17 3.41
CA ALA A 251 12.70 16.33 4.25
C ALA A 251 11.57 17.36 4.13
N GLU A 252 11.32 17.83 2.91
CA GLU A 252 10.29 18.84 2.64
C GLU A 252 8.88 18.27 2.78
N GLY A 253 8.69 17.02 2.36
CA GLY A 253 7.39 16.34 2.43
C GLY A 253 6.93 16.14 3.87
N SER A 254 7.84 15.73 4.77
CA SER A 254 7.52 15.59 6.20
C SER A 254 7.17 16.92 6.84
N ALA A 255 7.96 17.97 6.60
CA ALA A 255 7.71 19.29 7.17
C ALA A 255 6.38 19.90 6.67
N ALA A 256 6.12 19.81 5.36
CA ALA A 256 4.85 20.27 4.78
C ALA A 256 3.64 19.49 5.33
N TRP A 257 3.79 18.17 5.53
CA TRP A 257 2.74 17.34 6.10
C TRP A 257 2.43 17.71 7.57
N LEU A 258 3.46 17.98 8.39
CA LEU A 258 3.28 18.45 9.77
C LEU A 258 2.56 19.80 9.82
N ARG A 259 2.91 20.75 8.94
CA ARG A 259 2.21 22.03 8.82
C ARG A 259 0.73 21.85 8.44
N ALA A 260 0.45 20.96 7.48
CA ALA A 260 -0.91 20.66 7.05
C ALA A 260 -1.75 20.06 8.20
N ILE A 261 -1.15 19.20 9.03
CA ILE A 261 -1.79 18.70 10.25
C ILE A 261 -2.06 19.82 11.24
N GLY A 262 -1.05 20.66 11.53
CA GLY A 262 -1.20 21.77 12.46
C GLY A 262 -2.37 22.67 12.09
N SER A 263 -2.51 23.00 10.80
CA SER A 263 -3.63 23.77 10.28
C SER A 263 -4.97 23.03 10.43
N ALA A 264 -5.04 21.75 10.03
CA ALA A 264 -6.29 20.98 10.07
C ALA A 264 -6.79 20.70 11.49
N LEU A 265 -5.87 20.61 12.45
CA LEU A 265 -6.16 20.37 13.86
C LEU A 265 -6.28 21.66 14.69
N GLU A 266 -6.10 22.84 14.07
CA GLU A 266 -6.16 24.16 14.72
C GLU A 266 -5.16 24.26 15.88
N LEU A 267 -3.93 23.79 15.67
CA LEU A 267 -2.85 23.82 16.67
C LEU A 267 -2.11 25.16 16.64
N ASP A 268 -1.30 25.40 17.68
CA ASP A 268 -0.43 26.57 17.81
C ASP A 268 0.61 26.62 16.67
N GLU A 269 0.52 27.66 15.81
CA GLU A 269 1.32 27.78 14.59
C GLU A 269 2.82 27.84 14.86
N ASP A 270 3.24 28.55 15.92
CA ASP A 270 4.65 28.69 16.29
C ASP A 270 5.26 27.34 16.72
N ARG A 271 4.54 26.55 17.53
CA ARG A 271 4.96 25.19 17.89
C ARG A 271 5.00 24.25 16.69
N VAL A 272 4.00 24.33 15.81
CA VAL A 272 3.94 23.53 14.58
C VAL A 272 5.15 23.82 13.70
N GLU A 273 5.47 25.09 13.49
CA GLU A 273 6.60 25.50 12.65
C GLU A 273 7.93 25.08 13.28
N GLN A 274 8.10 25.24 14.59
CA GLN A 274 9.31 24.77 15.28
C GLN A 274 9.53 23.27 15.06
N VAL A 275 8.50 22.44 15.29
CA VAL A 275 8.59 20.99 15.14
C VAL A 275 8.85 20.60 13.68
N ALA A 276 8.19 21.25 12.71
CA ALA A 276 8.41 21.01 11.30
C ALA A 276 9.84 21.35 10.85
N GLN A 277 10.41 22.45 11.35
CA GLN A 277 11.79 22.84 11.05
C GLN A 277 12.83 21.90 11.69
N GLU A 278 12.62 21.46 12.94
CA GLU A 278 13.48 20.48 13.60
C GLU A 278 13.53 19.15 12.83
N GLU A 279 12.36 18.70 12.38
CA GLU A 279 12.19 17.49 11.57
C GLU A 279 12.90 17.62 10.22
N GLU A 280 12.67 18.73 9.51
CA GLU A 280 13.31 19.02 8.23
C GLU A 280 14.84 19.09 8.35
N ALA A 281 15.35 19.79 9.38
CA ALA A 281 16.78 19.93 9.63
C ALA A 281 17.44 18.57 9.90
N THR A 282 16.79 17.71 10.68
CA THR A 282 17.26 16.34 10.95
C THR A 282 17.35 15.53 9.66
N ALA A 283 16.29 15.56 8.84
CA ALA A 283 16.26 14.87 7.57
C ALA A 283 17.35 15.39 6.61
N ARG A 284 17.44 16.70 6.40
CA ARG A 284 18.44 17.33 5.53
C ARG A 284 19.86 17.03 5.97
N GLY A 285 20.12 17.04 7.28
CA GLY A 285 21.42 16.71 7.85
C GLY A 285 21.95 15.36 7.34
N PHE A 286 21.09 14.33 7.33
CA PHE A 286 21.44 13.01 6.78
C PHE A 286 21.59 13.03 5.25
N LEU A 287 20.69 13.70 4.53
CA LEU A 287 20.67 13.74 3.07
C LEU A 287 21.88 14.46 2.46
N THR A 288 22.59 15.33 3.21
CA THR A 288 23.84 15.96 2.75
C THR A 288 24.90 14.94 2.31
N SER A 289 24.89 13.74 2.90
CA SER A 289 25.81 12.66 2.52
C SER A 289 25.49 12.01 1.17
N GLN A 290 24.32 12.30 0.58
CA GLN A 290 23.79 11.68 -0.65
C GLN A 290 24.04 10.17 -0.69
N PRO A 291 23.42 9.40 0.23
CA PRO A 291 23.78 8.01 0.48
C PRO A 291 23.61 7.07 -0.71
N LEU A 292 22.83 7.48 -1.73
CA LEU A 292 22.53 6.71 -2.94
C LEU A 292 23.03 7.38 -4.22
N LYS A 293 23.93 8.38 -4.11
CA LYS A 293 24.41 9.16 -5.26
C LYS A 293 24.92 8.26 -6.39
N GLY A 294 24.40 8.48 -7.59
CA GLY A 294 24.84 7.80 -8.81
C GLY A 294 24.29 6.39 -8.97
N ALA A 295 23.43 5.92 -8.06
CA ALA A 295 22.73 4.65 -8.22
C ALA A 295 21.48 4.83 -9.08
N THR A 296 21.23 3.90 -10.00
CA THR A 296 19.94 3.80 -10.70
C THR A 296 19.11 2.67 -10.10
N ILE A 297 17.92 2.98 -9.58
CA ILE A 297 17.10 2.02 -8.82
C ILE A 297 15.71 1.89 -9.45
N MET A 298 15.26 0.64 -9.61
CA MET A 298 13.89 0.32 -10.03
C MET A 298 13.00 0.11 -8.80
N VAL A 299 11.81 0.72 -8.79
CA VAL A 299 10.80 0.50 -7.73
C VAL A 299 9.52 -0.09 -8.32
N SER A 300 9.26 -1.34 -7.99
CA SER A 300 8.14 -2.12 -8.54
C SER A 300 7.52 -2.99 -7.45
N GLY A 301 6.59 -2.43 -6.68
CA GLY A 301 5.81 -3.11 -5.64
C GLY A 301 4.34 -3.33 -6.00
N TYR A 302 3.57 -3.91 -5.08
CA TYR A 302 2.12 -4.01 -5.22
C TYR A 302 1.34 -3.68 -3.95
N GLU A 303 1.98 -3.05 -2.96
CA GLU A 303 1.33 -2.67 -1.69
C GLU A 303 0.70 -1.27 -1.76
N GLY A 304 0.98 -0.50 -2.83
CA GLY A 304 0.34 0.79 -3.11
C GLY A 304 1.05 2.01 -2.52
N ASN A 305 2.22 1.83 -1.88
CA ASN A 305 3.04 2.89 -1.30
C ASN A 305 4.38 3.08 -2.05
N GLU A 306 4.51 2.58 -3.28
CA GLU A 306 5.74 2.59 -4.06
C GLU A 306 6.24 4.00 -4.36
N MET A 307 5.32 4.95 -4.61
CA MET A 307 5.65 6.36 -4.87
C MET A 307 6.35 7.02 -3.68
N LEU A 308 5.94 6.67 -2.46
CA LEU A 308 6.50 7.21 -1.24
C LEU A 308 7.96 6.78 -1.07
N TYR A 309 8.25 5.50 -1.35
CA TYR A 309 9.62 5.00 -1.36
C TYR A 309 10.46 5.60 -2.48
N ALA A 310 9.92 5.68 -3.70
CA ALA A 310 10.63 6.29 -4.83
C ALA A 310 11.07 7.73 -4.53
N ARG A 311 10.19 8.52 -3.88
CA ARG A 311 10.53 9.87 -3.41
C ARG A 311 11.72 9.88 -2.46
N LEU A 312 11.72 9.01 -1.44
CA LEU A 312 12.86 8.92 -0.51
C LEU A 312 14.16 8.58 -1.25
N LEU A 313 14.13 7.63 -2.17
CA LEU A 313 15.31 7.22 -2.93
C LEU A 313 15.89 8.38 -3.75
N ILE A 314 15.02 9.15 -4.41
CA ILE A 314 15.40 10.33 -5.19
C ILE A 314 16.01 11.40 -4.27
N GLU A 315 15.37 11.72 -3.14
CA GLU A 315 15.93 12.66 -2.15
C GLU A 315 17.28 12.16 -1.60
N GLY A 316 17.47 10.84 -1.48
CA GLY A 316 18.74 10.19 -1.12
C GLY A 316 19.83 10.25 -2.19
N GLY A 317 19.53 10.79 -3.38
CA GLY A 317 20.47 10.98 -4.49
C GLY A 317 20.45 9.88 -5.56
N ALA A 318 19.52 8.93 -5.49
CA ALA A 318 19.34 7.92 -6.53
C ALA A 318 18.61 8.48 -7.75
N HIS A 319 18.88 7.91 -8.92
CA HIS A 319 18.04 8.06 -10.10
C HIS A 319 16.98 6.94 -10.13
N VAL A 320 15.70 7.31 -10.18
CA VAL A 320 14.57 6.36 -10.23
C VAL A 320 13.73 6.67 -11.49
N PRO A 321 14.15 6.16 -12.66
CA PRO A 321 13.48 6.48 -13.93
C PRO A 321 12.13 5.78 -14.08
N TYR A 322 11.97 4.64 -13.42
CA TYR A 322 10.78 3.79 -13.53
C TYR A 322 10.22 3.42 -12.16
N ILE A 323 8.90 3.60 -12.04
CA ILE A 323 8.10 3.12 -10.92
C ILE A 323 6.86 2.42 -11.45
N SER A 324 6.47 1.34 -10.78
CA SER A 324 5.22 0.67 -11.05
C SER A 324 4.49 0.19 -9.79
N THR A 325 3.16 0.26 -9.82
CA THR A 325 2.26 -0.12 -8.73
C THR A 325 1.05 -0.92 -9.24
N SER A 326 0.41 -1.67 -8.32
CA SER A 326 -0.80 -2.46 -8.59
C SER A 326 -2.08 -1.65 -8.49
N ILE A 327 -2.07 -0.52 -7.78
CA ILE A 327 -3.25 0.33 -7.58
C ILE A 327 -3.58 1.12 -8.85
N GLY A 328 -4.79 1.67 -8.91
CA GLY A 328 -5.19 2.59 -9.98
C GLY A 328 -4.80 4.04 -9.66
N PRO A 329 -4.71 4.91 -10.69
CA PRO A 329 -4.52 6.34 -10.48
C PRO A 329 -5.71 6.93 -9.73
N ASN A 330 -5.45 7.83 -8.79
CA ASN A 330 -6.50 8.51 -8.05
C ASN A 330 -6.01 9.85 -7.48
N MET A 331 -6.91 10.61 -6.87
CA MET A 331 -6.58 11.95 -6.34
C MET A 331 -5.50 11.93 -5.24
N LEU A 332 -5.36 10.83 -4.50
CA LEU A 332 -4.35 10.69 -3.44
C LEU A 332 -2.95 10.38 -4.00
N THR A 333 -2.83 9.89 -5.25
CA THR A 333 -1.52 9.64 -5.89
C THR A 333 -1.03 10.81 -6.72
N ALA A 334 -1.92 11.76 -7.08
CA ALA A 334 -1.63 12.80 -8.07
C ALA A 334 -0.46 13.71 -7.68
N ALA A 335 -0.37 14.11 -6.41
CA ALA A 335 0.71 15.00 -5.94
C ALA A 335 2.08 14.30 -5.97
N ASP A 336 2.14 13.05 -5.53
CA ASP A 336 3.38 12.26 -5.54
C ASP A 336 3.81 11.94 -6.98
N GLU A 337 2.88 11.58 -7.86
CA GLU A 337 3.18 11.36 -9.27
C GLU A 337 3.75 12.62 -9.94
N ALA A 338 3.14 13.78 -9.70
CA ALA A 338 3.64 15.05 -10.23
C ALA A 338 5.03 15.38 -9.68
N TRP A 339 5.23 15.17 -8.38
CA TRP A 339 6.52 15.37 -7.73
C TRP A 339 7.59 14.46 -8.38
N LEU A 340 7.33 13.16 -8.51
CA LEU A 340 8.26 12.19 -9.11
C LEU A 340 8.65 12.57 -10.54
N LYS A 341 7.67 12.93 -11.38
CA LYS A 341 7.93 13.35 -12.77
C LYS A 341 8.79 14.61 -12.83
N SER A 342 8.55 15.58 -11.95
CA SER A 342 9.38 16.79 -11.88
C SER A 342 10.81 16.53 -11.38
N HIS A 343 11.06 15.36 -10.79
CA HIS A 343 12.37 14.94 -10.27
C HIS A 343 13.00 13.81 -11.09
N GLY A 344 12.61 13.66 -12.36
CA GLY A 344 13.30 12.78 -13.32
C GLY A 344 12.81 11.34 -13.33
N THR A 345 11.67 11.02 -12.72
CA THR A 345 10.96 9.78 -13.01
C THR A 345 10.25 9.90 -14.36
N GLU A 346 10.66 9.06 -15.30
CA GLU A 346 10.18 9.09 -16.68
C GLU A 346 8.90 8.27 -16.87
N ALA A 347 8.75 7.16 -16.13
CA ALA A 347 7.63 6.24 -16.25
C ALA A 347 7.00 5.90 -14.90
N VAL A 348 5.70 6.17 -14.77
CA VAL A 348 4.87 5.79 -13.62
C VAL A 348 3.76 4.87 -14.14
N ILE A 349 3.85 3.58 -13.83
CA ILE A 349 2.95 2.56 -14.36
C ILE A 349 1.98 2.08 -13.28
N TYR A 350 0.71 2.40 -13.46
CA TYR A 350 -0.39 1.84 -12.68
C TYR A 350 -0.88 0.53 -13.28
N ARG A 351 -1.55 -0.31 -12.46
CA ARG A 351 -2.14 -1.59 -12.91
C ARG A 351 -1.14 -2.46 -13.69
N LYS A 352 0.09 -2.50 -13.21
CA LYS A 352 1.21 -3.08 -13.96
C LYS A 352 1.05 -4.59 -14.18
N ALA A 353 1.68 -5.07 -15.25
CA ALA A 353 1.99 -6.48 -15.44
C ALA A 353 3.51 -6.70 -15.43
N ILE A 354 3.96 -7.95 -15.28
CA ILE A 354 5.41 -8.23 -15.23
C ILE A 354 6.10 -7.87 -16.54
N GLU A 355 5.37 -7.87 -17.65
CA GLU A 355 5.86 -7.47 -18.95
C GLU A 355 6.23 -5.98 -19.00
N ASP A 356 5.50 -5.12 -18.27
CA ASP A 356 5.89 -3.71 -18.12
C ASP A 356 7.19 -3.58 -17.35
N ASP A 357 7.33 -4.35 -16.27
CA ASP A 357 8.50 -4.33 -15.41
C ASP A 357 9.75 -4.88 -16.15
N LYS A 358 9.59 -5.95 -16.93
CA LYS A 358 10.67 -6.52 -17.76
C LYS A 358 11.09 -5.59 -18.88
N ALA A 359 10.13 -4.97 -19.58
CA ALA A 359 10.44 -3.96 -20.59
C ALA A 359 11.24 -2.80 -20.01
N ALA A 360 10.98 -2.41 -18.76
CA ALA A 360 11.77 -1.39 -18.08
C ALA A 360 13.21 -1.86 -17.82
N MET A 361 13.41 -3.11 -17.42
CA MET A 361 14.75 -3.69 -17.24
C MET A 361 15.54 -3.85 -18.55
N GLU A 362 14.87 -3.94 -19.69
CA GLU A 362 15.51 -3.90 -21.01
C GLU A 362 15.84 -2.46 -21.44
N HIS A 363 15.03 -1.49 -21.01
CA HIS A 363 15.17 -0.09 -21.37
C HIS A 363 16.24 0.64 -20.55
N TRP A 364 16.30 0.41 -19.23
CA TRP A 364 17.27 1.03 -18.32
C TRP A 364 18.17 -0.01 -17.68
N THR A 365 19.40 0.40 -17.34
CA THR A 365 20.31 -0.40 -16.50
C THR A 365 20.13 -0.02 -15.03
N PHE A 366 19.89 -1.01 -14.18
CA PHE A 366 19.65 -0.79 -12.74
C PHE A 366 20.76 -1.38 -11.88
N ASP A 367 21.18 -0.64 -10.85
CA ASP A 367 22.09 -1.11 -9.80
C ASP A 367 21.36 -1.90 -8.71
N LEU A 368 20.06 -1.66 -8.56
CA LEU A 368 19.19 -2.36 -7.63
C LEU A 368 17.76 -2.43 -8.20
N VAL A 369 17.17 -3.63 -8.13
CA VAL A 369 15.75 -3.84 -8.41
C VAL A 369 15.01 -4.14 -7.12
N ILE A 370 14.09 -3.25 -6.76
CA ILE A 370 13.16 -3.47 -5.65
C ILE A 370 11.83 -3.87 -6.27
N GLY A 371 11.56 -5.18 -6.30
CA GLY A 371 10.52 -5.76 -7.15
C GLY A 371 9.51 -6.64 -6.40
N THR A 372 8.50 -7.11 -7.11
CA THR A 372 7.69 -8.26 -6.68
C THR A 372 8.56 -9.53 -6.62
N THR A 373 8.07 -10.61 -6.01
CA THR A 373 8.83 -11.86 -5.89
C THR A 373 9.34 -12.36 -7.25
N THR A 374 8.48 -12.33 -8.27
CA THR A 374 8.80 -12.77 -9.64
C THR A 374 9.79 -11.84 -10.33
N LEU A 375 9.62 -10.52 -10.19
CA LEU A 375 10.56 -9.55 -10.76
C LEU A 375 11.93 -9.60 -10.09
N ALA A 376 11.95 -9.69 -8.76
CA ALA A 376 13.20 -9.81 -8.01
C ALA A 376 13.93 -11.11 -8.33
N ALA A 377 13.23 -12.22 -8.56
CA ALA A 377 13.85 -13.46 -9.04
C ALA A 377 14.48 -13.27 -10.43
N HIS A 378 13.73 -12.67 -11.36
CA HIS A 378 14.21 -12.38 -12.70
C HIS A 378 15.47 -11.48 -12.71
N ALA A 379 15.48 -10.41 -11.91
CA ALA A 379 16.66 -9.55 -11.77
C ALA A 379 17.88 -10.30 -11.24
N LYS A 380 17.69 -11.25 -10.32
CA LYS A 380 18.80 -12.07 -9.78
C LYS A 380 19.37 -13.03 -10.81
N GLU A 381 18.55 -13.58 -11.70
CA GLU A 381 19.00 -14.40 -12.83
C GLU A 381 19.92 -13.61 -13.77
N LEU A 382 19.71 -12.29 -13.87
CA LEU A 382 20.54 -11.37 -14.63
C LEU A 382 21.75 -10.83 -13.83
N GLY A 383 21.98 -11.31 -12.60
CA GLY A 383 23.06 -10.83 -11.73
C GLY A 383 22.85 -9.44 -11.15
N ILE A 384 21.64 -8.90 -11.23
CA ILE A 384 21.30 -7.59 -10.67
C ILE A 384 20.91 -7.78 -9.20
N PRO A 385 21.49 -7.01 -8.26
CA PRO A 385 21.02 -7.01 -6.88
C PRO A 385 19.53 -6.74 -6.83
N ALA A 386 18.77 -7.60 -6.15
CA ALA A 386 17.33 -7.43 -6.06
C ALA A 386 16.73 -7.92 -4.75
N VAL A 387 15.65 -7.26 -4.34
CA VAL A 387 14.89 -7.59 -3.13
C VAL A 387 13.40 -7.60 -3.39
N TYR A 388 12.69 -8.43 -2.63
CA TYR A 388 11.24 -8.46 -2.64
C TYR A 388 10.67 -7.30 -1.82
N TYR A 389 9.92 -6.43 -2.49
CA TYR A 389 9.38 -5.17 -1.98
C TYR A 389 8.63 -5.32 -0.64
N THR A 390 7.61 -6.18 -0.59
CA THR A 390 6.71 -6.28 0.57
C THR A 390 7.47 -6.68 1.84
N ASN A 391 8.29 -7.73 1.77
CA ASN A 391 8.94 -8.28 2.96
C ASN A 391 10.26 -7.58 3.33
N MET A 392 10.83 -6.76 2.44
CA MET A 392 12.10 -6.10 2.71
C MET A 392 11.97 -4.60 2.93
N LEU A 393 11.01 -3.95 2.29
CA LEU A 393 10.75 -2.51 2.44
C LEU A 393 9.46 -2.25 3.21
N SER A 394 8.31 -2.77 2.79
CA SER A 394 7.01 -2.42 3.41
C SER A 394 6.84 -2.89 4.87
N VAL A 395 7.80 -3.62 5.42
CA VAL A 395 7.86 -4.04 6.83
C VAL A 395 8.84 -3.20 7.66
N ARG A 396 9.18 -1.99 7.20
CA ARG A 396 10.10 -1.07 7.90
C ARG A 396 9.42 0.26 8.19
N PRO A 397 9.87 0.98 9.23
CA PRO A 397 9.48 2.37 9.43
C PRO A 397 9.80 3.19 8.18
N LEU A 398 8.82 3.95 7.71
CA LEU A 398 8.91 4.75 6.48
C LEU A 398 8.94 6.25 6.77
N PHE A 399 8.26 6.68 7.82
CA PHE A 399 7.91 8.08 7.99
C PHE A 399 8.93 8.89 8.78
N LEU A 400 8.91 10.19 8.52
CA LEU A 400 9.77 11.18 9.14
C LEU A 400 11.26 10.83 8.90
N ALA A 401 12.16 11.57 9.54
CA ALA A 401 13.60 11.44 9.39
C ALA A 401 14.06 10.06 9.82
N GLY A 402 13.47 9.51 10.89
CA GLY A 402 13.80 8.16 11.38
C GLY A 402 13.55 7.07 10.33
N GLY A 403 12.36 7.05 9.73
CA GLY A 403 12.01 6.07 8.69
C GLY A 403 12.79 6.27 7.41
N MET A 404 13.02 7.53 7.01
CA MET A 404 13.88 7.88 5.87
C MET A 404 15.30 7.37 6.06
N ILE A 405 15.94 7.69 7.19
CA ILE A 405 17.32 7.28 7.50
C ILE A 405 17.45 5.75 7.48
N ALA A 406 16.49 5.05 8.09
CA ALA A 406 16.48 3.59 8.12
C ALA A 406 16.34 3.00 6.71
N SER A 407 15.41 3.52 5.91
CA SER A 407 15.14 3.04 4.55
C SER A 407 16.34 3.26 3.62
N LEU A 408 16.91 4.47 3.61
CA LEU A 408 18.07 4.81 2.76
C LEU A 408 19.33 4.05 3.17
N SER A 409 19.56 3.88 4.47
CA SER A 409 20.70 3.10 4.97
C SER A 409 20.59 1.63 4.55
N PHE A 410 19.39 1.05 4.63
CA PHE A 410 19.14 -0.32 4.19
C PHE A 410 19.34 -0.49 2.68
N VAL A 411 18.83 0.44 1.86
CA VAL A 411 19.00 0.39 0.40
C VAL A 411 20.49 0.48 0.01
N ARG A 412 21.25 1.36 0.67
CA ARG A 412 22.70 1.44 0.51
C ARG A 412 23.40 0.13 0.85
N GLU A 413 22.99 -0.56 1.92
CA GLU A 413 23.52 -1.87 2.27
C GLU A 413 23.24 -2.92 1.19
N LEU A 414 22.04 -2.92 0.61
CA LEU A 414 21.68 -3.85 -0.47
C LEU A 414 22.55 -3.67 -1.71
N MET A 415 22.80 -2.42 -2.12
CA MET A 415 23.67 -2.13 -3.26
C MET A 415 25.10 -2.63 -3.06
N ASN A 416 25.62 -2.56 -1.82
CA ASN A 416 26.95 -3.06 -1.48
C ASN A 416 27.10 -4.59 -1.65
N ARG A 417 25.99 -5.32 -1.89
CA ARG A 417 26.00 -6.76 -2.15
C ARG A 417 26.29 -7.12 -3.61
N LYS A 418 26.46 -6.16 -4.52
CA LYS A 418 26.76 -6.38 -5.95
C LYS A 418 27.85 -7.44 -6.21
N PRO A 419 28.99 -7.47 -5.49
CA PRO A 419 30.02 -8.49 -5.69
C PRO A 419 29.55 -9.93 -5.46
N LEU A 420 28.57 -10.15 -4.57
CA LEU A 420 27.99 -11.48 -4.33
C LEU A 420 27.19 -11.97 -5.53
N TYR A 421 26.46 -11.08 -6.21
CA TYR A 421 25.68 -11.41 -7.38
C TYR A 421 26.58 -11.70 -8.59
N THR A 422 27.64 -10.91 -8.79
CA THR A 422 28.66 -11.19 -9.81
C THR A 422 29.25 -12.58 -9.62
N ARG A 423 29.70 -12.90 -8.40
CA ARG A 423 30.24 -14.23 -8.08
C ARG A 423 29.23 -15.36 -8.33
N MET A 424 27.94 -15.11 -8.08
CA MET A 424 26.90 -16.10 -8.32
C MET A 424 26.70 -16.37 -9.81
N VAL A 425 26.68 -15.32 -10.65
CA VAL A 425 26.58 -15.48 -12.11
C VAL A 425 27.82 -16.16 -12.67
N ASP A 426 29.02 -15.73 -12.25
CA ASP A 426 30.30 -16.32 -12.66
C ASP A 426 30.38 -17.82 -12.36
N PHE A 427 29.79 -18.26 -11.24
CA PHE A 427 29.74 -19.68 -10.86
C PHE A 427 28.93 -20.54 -11.84
N PHE A 428 27.88 -19.99 -12.46
CA PHE A 428 27.01 -20.70 -13.39
C PHE A 428 27.38 -20.48 -14.87
N THR A 429 28.36 -19.62 -15.17
CA THR A 429 28.86 -19.46 -16.53
C THR A 429 29.89 -20.56 -16.81
N GLU A 430 29.67 -21.38 -17.84
CA GLU A 430 30.65 -22.40 -18.24
C GLU A 430 31.99 -21.74 -18.59
N PRO A 431 33.14 -22.36 -18.27
CA PRO A 431 34.42 -21.88 -18.73
C PRO A 431 34.39 -21.81 -20.26
N THR A 432 34.58 -20.62 -20.82
CA THR A 432 34.78 -20.46 -22.26
C THR A 432 36.08 -21.19 -22.61
N VAL A 433 35.95 -22.30 -23.35
CA VAL A 433 37.06 -23.14 -23.82
C VAL A 433 37.84 -22.45 -24.92
#